data_AF-A0A2N2ZAS8-F1
#
_entry.id   AF-A0A2N2ZAS8-F1
#
_cell.length_a   1.000
_cell.length_b   1.000
_cell.length_c   1.000
_cell.angle_alpha   90.00
_cell.angle_beta   90.00
_cell.angle_gamma   90.00
#
_symmetry.space_group_name_H-M   'P 1'
#
loop_
_entity.id
_entity.type
_entity.pdbx_description
1 polymer ?
#
loop_
_entity_poly.entity_id
_entity_poly.type
_entity_poly.pdbx_seq_one_letter_code
_entity_poly.pdbx_strand_id
1 'polypeptide(L)' 'DTITLDKAIENYKPESQVQIVFERYGKTMEKTIELKSDTQYNLILKEDVNTNQKENRAAWLKLKN' A
#
# COMPACT_ATOMS: atom_id res chain seq x y z
N ASP A 1 22.13 16.87 -7.42
CA ASP A 1 21.15 15.79 -7.58
C ASP A 1 20.54 15.42 -6.23
N THR A 2 19.21 15.48 -6.13
CA THR A 2 18.47 15.11 -4.91
C THR A 2 17.74 13.81 -5.18
N ILE A 3 18.16 12.72 -4.55
CA ILE A 3 17.45 11.44 -4.59
C ILE A 3 16.36 11.47 -3.53
N THR A 4 15.13 11.19 -3.92
CA THR A 4 13.99 11.05 -3.00
C THR A 4 13.90 9.62 -2.48
N LEU A 5 13.30 9.45 -1.30
CA LEU A 5 13.11 8.13 -0.69
C LEU A 5 12.31 7.20 -1.61
N ASP A 6 11.24 7.71 -2.23
CA ASP A 6 10.39 6.94 -3.14
C ASP A 6 11.20 6.36 -4.32
N LYS A 7 12.07 7.16 -4.93
CA LYS A 7 12.95 6.70 -6.03
C LYS A 7 13.99 5.68 -5.56
N ALA A 8 14.44 5.77 -4.32
CA ALA A 8 15.37 4.80 -3.76
C ALA A 8 14.68 3.44 -3.55
N ILE A 9 13.44 3.44 -3.06
CA ILE A 9 12.64 2.23 -2.77
C ILE A 9 12.27 1.48 -4.05
N GLU A 10 12.05 2.17 -5.18
CA GLU A 10 11.75 1.55 -6.49
C GLU A 10 12.79 0.50 -6.94
N ASN A 11 14.03 0.55 -6.43
CA ASN A 11 15.08 -0.41 -6.80
C ASN A 11 15.00 -1.75 -6.05
N TYR A 12 14.07 -1.89 -5.10
CA TYR A 12 13.96 -3.07 -4.25
C TYR A 12 12.68 -3.85 -4.52
N LYS A 13 12.77 -5.18 -4.47
CA LYS A 13 11.60 -6.06 -4.56
C LYS A 13 10.87 -6.11 -3.22
N PRO A 14 9.55 -6.37 -3.20
CA PRO A 14 8.86 -6.76 -1.98
C PRO A 14 9.62 -7.89 -1.25
N GLU A 15 9.59 -7.88 0.08
CA GLU A 15 10.26 -8.85 0.97
C GLU A 15 11.80 -8.78 0.95
N SER A 16 12.38 -7.80 0.24
CA SER A 16 13.83 -7.58 0.27
C SER A 16 14.25 -7.08 1.66
N GLN A 17 15.39 -7.58 2.13
CA GLN A 17 16.04 -7.03 3.31
C GLN A 17 16.93 -5.85 2.92
N VAL A 18 16.73 -4.72 3.60
CA VAL A 18 17.50 -3.49 3.37
C VAL A 18 18.05 -2.95 4.69
N GLN A 19 19.27 -2.45 4.67
CA GLN A 19 19.85 -1.74 5.80
C GLN A 19 19.46 -0.26 5.68
N ILE A 20 18.87 0.27 6.75
CA ILE A 20 18.57 1.69 6.89
C ILE A 20 19.51 2.34 7.89
N VAL A 21 19.93 3.56 7.58
CA VAL A 21 20.69 4.44 8.48
C VAL A 21 19.79 5.63 8.80
N PHE A 22 19.55 5.91 10.08
CA PHE A 22 18.66 6.98 10.51
C PHE A 22 19.14 7.61 11.81
N GLU A 23 18.77 8.87 12.04
CA GLU A 23 19.07 9.55 13.30
C GLU A 23 17.90 9.41 14.28
N ARG A 24 18.21 9.10 15.55
CA ARG A 24 17.25 9.11 16.64
C ARG A 24 17.89 9.66 17.91
N TYR A 25 17.30 10.72 18.49
CA TYR A 25 17.82 11.41 19.68
C TYR A 25 19.28 11.87 19.55
N GLY A 26 19.66 12.42 18.39
CA GLY A 26 21.02 12.89 18.11
C GLY A 26 22.06 11.78 17.95
N LYS A 27 21.63 10.52 17.79
CA LYS A 27 22.50 9.38 17.53
C LYS A 27 22.15 8.75 16.19
N THR A 28 23.18 8.49 15.38
CA THR A 28 23.05 7.69 14.17
C THR A 28 22.87 6.23 14.54
N MET A 29 21.84 5.61 13.98
CA MET A 29 21.50 4.21 14.17
C MET A 29 21.44 3.49 12.82
N GLU A 30 21.73 2.20 12.86
CA GLU A 30 21.61 1.31 11.70
C GLU A 30 20.67 0.16 12.05
N LYS A 31 19.83 -0.23 11.09
CA LYS A 31 18.92 -1.36 11.27
C LYS A 31 18.64 -2.05 9.94
N THR A 32 18.63 -3.37 9.94
CA THR A 32 18.09 -4.14 8.82
C THR A 32 16.58 -4.29 8.97
N ILE A 33 15.85 -3.93 7.93
CA ILE A 33 14.39 -4.07 7.84
C ILE A 33 14.03 -4.91 6.63
N GLU A 34 12.87 -5.55 6.68
CA GLU A 34 12.27 -6.24 5.54
C GLU A 34 11.21 -5.32 4.92
N LEU A 35 11.30 -5.10 3.61
CA LEU A 35 10.32 -4.30 2.88
C LEU A 35 9.03 -5.10 2.71
N LYS A 36 7.89 -4.46 3.00
CA LYS A 36 6.58 -5.06 2.75
C LYS A 36 6.03 -4.62 1.41
N SER A 37 5.23 -5.49 0.81
CA SER A 37 4.45 -5.16 -0.39
C SER A 37 3.55 -3.95 -0.13
N ASP A 38 3.50 -3.02 -1.08
CA ASP A 38 2.58 -1.89 -1.01
C ASP A 38 1.13 -2.42 -1.12
N THR A 39 0.34 -2.23 -0.07
CA THR A 39 -1.05 -2.68 0.00
C THR A 39 -2.02 -1.56 -0.37
N GLN A 40 -1.85 -1.00 -1.57
CA GLN A 40 -2.83 -0.08 -2.15
C GLN A 40 -3.94 -0.86 -2.86
N TYR A 41 -5.14 -0.83 -2.29
CA TYR A 41 -6.33 -1.39 -2.92
C TYR A 41 -6.98 -0.32 -3.81
N ASN A 42 -6.92 -0.52 -5.12
CA ASN A 42 -7.72 0.27 -6.07
C ASN A 42 -9.10 -0.37 -6.24
N LEU A 43 -10.09 0.16 -5.51
CA LEU A 43 -11.50 -0.19 -5.72
C LEU A 43 -12.01 0.54 -6.95
N ILE A 44 -11.99 -0.14 -8.09
CA ILE A 44 -12.59 0.38 -9.34
C ILE A 44 -13.99 -0.23 -9.48
N LEU A 45 -15.01 0.62 -9.50
CA LEU A 45 -16.34 0.23 -9.99
C LEU A 45 -16.23 0.02 -11.51
N LYS A 46 -16.23 -1.24 -11.96
CA LYS A 46 -16.37 -1.55 -13.39
C LYS A 46 -17.81 -1.22 -13.82
N GLU A 47 -17.95 -0.32 -14.78
CA GLU A 47 -19.23 0.23 -15.25
C GLU A 47 -20.05 -0.69 -16.18
N ASP A 48 -19.79 -2.00 -16.20
CA ASP A 48 -20.70 -2.96 -16.85
C ASP A 48 -21.35 -3.86 -15.81
N VAL A 49 -22.13 -3.22 -14.94
CA VAL A 49 -23.01 -3.91 -14.00
C VAL A 49 -24.23 -4.39 -14.78
N ASN A 50 -24.21 -5.66 -15.22
CA ASN A 50 -25.39 -6.38 -15.71
C ASN A 50 -26.57 -6.12 -14.76
N THR A 51 -27.76 -5.89 -15.33
CA THR A 51 -29.04 -5.63 -14.64
C THR A 51 -29.32 -6.52 -13.42
N ASN A 52 -28.81 -7.76 -13.38
CA ASN A 52 -28.96 -8.70 -12.26
C ASN A 52 -28.17 -8.32 -10.99
N GLN A 53 -27.18 -7.42 -11.06
CA GLN A 53 -26.41 -6.99 -9.89
C GLN A 53 -27.01 -5.75 -9.18
N LYS A 54 -27.99 -5.06 -9.79
CA LYS A 54 -28.70 -3.93 -9.13
C LYS A 54 -29.56 -4.39 -7.96
N GLU A 55 -30.10 -5.60 -8.00
CA GLU A 55 -30.94 -6.14 -6.91
C GLU A 55 -30.17 -6.34 -5.61
N ASN A 56 -28.85 -6.61 -5.68
CA ASN A 56 -28.02 -6.81 -4.49
C ASN A 56 -27.51 -5.52 -3.85
N ARG A 57 -27.57 -4.36 -4.53
CA ARG A 57 -27.10 -3.09 -3.96
C ARG A 57 -27.96 -2.66 -2.77
N ALA A 58 -29.29 -2.80 -2.88
CA ALA A 58 -30.22 -2.49 -1.80
C ALA A 58 -30.09 -3.47 -0.61
N ALA A 59 -29.77 -4.74 -0.89
CA ALA A 59 -29.52 -5.74 0.15
C ALA A 59 -28.18 -5.51 0.88
N TRP A 60 -27.11 -5.15 0.16
CA TRP A 60 -25.80 -4.85 0.73
C TRP A 60 -25.77 -3.60 1.61
N LEU A 61 -26.51 -2.55 1.24
CA LEU A 61 -26.58 -1.31 2.03
C LEU A 61 -27.47 -1.45 3.27
N LYS A 62 -28.39 -2.42 3.30
CA LYS A 62 -29.25 -2.72 4.47
C LYS A 62 -28.59 -3.61 5.53
N LEU A 63 -27.47 -4.27 5.22
CA LEU A 63 -26.67 -5.04 6.19
C LEU A 63 -25.89 -4.15 7.18
N LYS A 64 -26.02 -2.82 7.09
CA LYS A 64 -25.41 -1.82 7.97
C LYS A 64 -26.35 -1.30 9.08
N ASN A 65 -27.23 -2.16 9.60
CA ASN A 65 -27.94 -1.92 10.86
C ASN A 65 -27.57 -2.97 11.89
#